data_AF-A0A1R4GZX9-F1
#
_entry.id   AF-A0A1R4GZX9-F1
#
_cell.length_a   1.000
_cell.length_b   1.000
_cell.length_c   1.000
_cell.angle_alpha   90.00
_cell.angle_beta   90.00
_cell.angle_gamma   90.00
#
_symmetry.space_group_name_H-M   'P 1'
#
loop_
_entity.id
_entity.type
_entity.pdbx_description
1 polymer ?
#
loop_
_entity_poly.entity_id
_entity_poly.type
_entity_poly.pdbx_seq_one_letter_code
_entity_poly.pdbx_strand_id
1 'polypeptide(L)' 'MNKKPCAHEYLAATEFGQVVICKECGRVSLHLQDMSLQFSVESFIGVANTLNEAAGKIMATAQRKPTPPSLKIVKH' A
#
# COMPACT_ATOMS: atom_id res chain seq x y z
N MET A 1 -29.42 -20.20 3.03
CA MET A 1 -28.40 -19.61 2.15
C MET A 1 -27.25 -20.61 2.00
N ASN A 2 -27.11 -21.22 0.84
CA ASN A 2 -26.05 -22.20 0.57
C ASN A 2 -24.77 -21.43 0.23
N LYS A 3 -23.91 -21.17 1.23
CA LYS A 3 -22.61 -20.51 0.97
C LYS A 3 -21.71 -21.55 0.31
N LYS A 4 -21.61 -21.52 -1.02
CA LYS A 4 -20.56 -22.28 -1.73
C LYS A 4 -19.22 -21.94 -1.07
N PRO A 5 -18.39 -22.92 -0.71
CA PRO A 5 -17.06 -22.65 -0.21
C PRO A 5 -16.31 -21.92 -1.31
N CYS A 6 -15.88 -20.69 -1.02
CA CYS A 6 -15.12 -19.93 -1.99
C CYS A 6 -13.62 -20.08 -1.75
N ALA A 7 -12.87 -20.19 -2.84
CA ALA A 7 -11.42 -20.25 -2.80
C ALA A 7 -10.84 -18.84 -2.69
N HIS A 8 -9.96 -18.66 -1.71
CA HIS A 8 -9.24 -17.41 -1.46
C HIS A 8 -7.76 -17.62 -1.80
N GLU A 9 -7.28 -16.89 -2.80
CA GLU A 9 -5.89 -16.96 -3.27
C GLU A 9 -5.06 -15.82 -2.67
N TYR A 10 -3.89 -16.14 -2.12
CA TYR A 10 -2.97 -15.14 -1.60
C TYR A 10 -2.29 -14.38 -2.74
N LEU A 11 -2.26 -13.05 -2.63
CA LEU A 11 -1.59 -12.17 -3.59
C LEU A 11 -0.28 -11.60 -3.05
N ALA A 12 -0.25 -11.17 -1.78
CA ALA A 12 0.93 -10.59 -1.15
C ALA A 12 0.87 -10.71 0.38
N ALA A 13 2.03 -10.76 1.03
CA ALA A 13 2.15 -10.72 2.48
C ALA A 13 3.46 -10.02 2.90
N THR A 14 3.37 -9.19 3.93
CA THR A 14 4.48 -8.50 4.59
C THR A 14 4.24 -8.54 6.10
N GLU A 15 5.19 -8.05 6.90
CA GLU A 15 4.98 -7.88 8.35
C GLU A 15 3.83 -6.90 8.70
N PHE A 16 3.46 -6.01 7.77
CA PHE A 16 2.43 -4.99 7.97
C PHE A 16 1.03 -5.45 7.54
N GLY A 17 0.92 -6.55 6.79
CA GLY A 17 -0.36 -7.07 6.33
C GLY A 17 -0.27 -8.02 5.14
N GLN A 18 -1.43 -8.53 4.75
CA GLN A 18 -1.61 -9.48 3.65
C GLN A 18 -2.79 -9.11 2.75
N VAL A 19 -2.70 -9.48 1.47
CA VAL A 19 -3.74 -9.29 0.46
C VAL A 19 -4.15 -10.65 -0.10
N VAL A 20 -5.46 -10.89 -0.14
CA VAL A 20 -6.06 -12.14 -0.61
C VAL A 20 -7.21 -11.81 -1.58
N ILE A 21 -7.34 -12.56 -2.68
CA ILE A 21 -8.42 -12.39 -3.66
C ILE A 21 -9.34 -13.61 -3.65
N CYS A 22 -10.65 -13.36 -3.76
CA CYS A 22 -11.62 -14.38 -4.11
C CYS A 22 -12.10 -14.14 -5.53
N LYS A 23 -11.66 -14.97 -6.47
CA LYS A 23 -12.05 -14.87 -7.89
C LYS A 23 -13.54 -15.12 -8.10
N GLU A 24 -14.12 -16.02 -7.31
CA GLU A 24 -15.55 -16.36 -7.41
C GLU A 24 -16.46 -15.25 -6.89
N CYS A 25 -16.00 -14.51 -5.87
CA CYS A 25 -16.75 -13.39 -5.30
C CYS A 25 -16.41 -12.05 -5.96
N GLY A 26 -15.36 -11.99 -6.78
CA GLY A 26 -14.84 -10.74 -7.37
C GLY A 26 -14.35 -9.73 -6.33
N ARG A 27 -13.87 -10.20 -5.18
CA ARG A 27 -13.48 -9.37 -4.04
C ARG A 27 -12.02 -9.55 -3.66
N VAL A 28 -11.39 -8.47 -3.23
CA VAL A 28 -10.06 -8.46 -2.64
C VAL A 28 -10.17 -8.07 -1.17
N SER A 29 -9.52 -8.83 -0.29
CA SER A 29 -9.42 -8.55 1.14
C SER A 29 -7.98 -8.13 1.46
N LEU A 30 -7.83 -6.94 2.01
CA LEU A 30 -6.59 -6.45 2.62
C LEU A 30 -6.72 -6.60 4.13
N HIS A 31 -5.87 -7.43 4.72
CA HIS A 31 -5.76 -7.59 6.16
C HIS A 31 -4.51 -6.88 6.67
N LEU A 32 -4.71 -5.88 7.51
CA LEU A 32 -3.71 -5.19 8.31
C LEU A 32 -3.81 -5.68 9.77
N GLN A 33 -2.88 -5.31 10.65
CA GLN A 33 -2.85 -5.77 12.05
C GLN A 33 -4.20 -5.64 12.77
N ASP A 34 -4.80 -4.44 12.74
CA ASP A 34 -6.03 -4.16 13.48
C ASP A 34 -7.25 -3.91 12.58
N MET A 35 -7.10 -4.13 11.27
CA MET A 35 -8.13 -3.77 10.30
C MET A 35 -8.17 -4.73 9.12
N SER A 36 -9.38 -5.05 8.65
CA SER A 36 -9.59 -5.75 7.39
C SER A 36 -10.50 -4.93 6.49
N LEU A 37 -10.03 -4.66 5.27
CA LEU A 37 -10.77 -3.92 4.26
C LEU A 37 -11.11 -4.86 3.09
N GLN A 38 -12.34 -4.74 2.59
CA GLN A 38 -12.79 -5.49 1.42
C GLN A 38 -13.12 -4.53 0.29
N PHE A 39 -12.67 -4.89 -0.91
CA PHE A 39 -12.82 -4.09 -2.11
C PHE A 39 -13.35 -4.96 -3.26
N SER A 40 -13.96 -4.31 -4.26
CA SER A 40 -13.98 -4.89 -5.60
C SER A 40 -12.55 -4.91 -6.15
N VAL A 41 -12.30 -5.74 -7.17
CA VAL A 41 -10.99 -5.79 -7.84
C VAL A 41 -10.58 -4.41 -8.38
N GLU A 42 -11.50 -3.72 -9.05
CA GLU A 42 -11.24 -2.39 -9.63
C GLU A 42 -10.89 -1.35 -8.57
N SER A 43 -11.68 -1.26 -7.50
CA SER A 43 -11.40 -0.32 -6.41
C SER A 43 -10.09 -0.63 -5.70
N PHE A 44 -9.74 -1.91 -5.54
CA PHE A 44 -8.46 -2.31 -4.95
C PHE A 44 -7.28 -1.84 -5.82
N ILE A 45 -7.35 -2.02 -7.15
CA ILE A 45 -6.31 -1.56 -8.07
C ILE A 45 -6.12 -0.04 -7.95
N GLY A 46 -7.22 0.73 -7.89
CA GLY A 46 -7.16 2.17 -7.68
C GLY A 46 -6.44 2.55 -6.39
N VAL A 47 -6.84 1.97 -5.26
CA VAL A 47 -6.22 2.21 -3.95
C VAL A 47 -4.74 1.82 -3.95
N ALA A 48 -4.40 0.64 -4.49
CA ALA A 48 -3.02 0.16 -4.55
C ALA A 48 -2.12 1.09 -5.37
N ASN A 49 -2.60 1.61 -6.50
CA ASN A 49 -1.87 2.57 -7.31
C ASN A 49 -1.64 3.89 -6.55
N THR A 50 -2.66 4.41 -5.85
CA THR A 50 -2.52 5.61 -5.01
C THR A 50 -1.50 5.41 -3.89
N LEU A 51 -1.54 4.27 -3.20
CA LEU A 51 -0.58 3.95 -2.14
C LEU A 51 0.84 3.81 -2.69
N ASN A 52 1.00 3.16 -3.85
CA ASN A 52 2.30 3.00 -4.50
C ASN A 52 2.89 4.37 -4.93
N GLU A 53 2.08 5.26 -5.50
CA GLU A 53 2.51 6.62 -5.83
C GLU A 53 2.96 7.39 -4.58
N ALA A 54 2.18 7.32 -3.49
CA ALA A 54 2.52 7.95 -2.23
C ALA A 54 3.84 7.40 -1.65
N ALA A 55 4.00 6.07 -1.64
CA ALA A 55 5.21 5.42 -1.18
C ALA A 55 6.44 5.85 -2.01
N GLY A 56 6.32 5.92 -3.33
CA GLY A 56 7.37 6.39 -4.22
C GLY A 56 7.81 7.84 -3.90
N LYS A 57 6.85 8.74 -3.64
CA LYS A 57 7.15 10.13 -3.24
C LYS A 57 7.87 10.20 -1.90
N ILE A 58 7.47 9.40 -0.91
CA ILE A 58 8.13 9.33 0.40
C ILE A 58 9.57 8.82 0.26
N MET A 59 9.78 7.76 -0.53
CA MET A 59 11.13 7.23 -0.74
C MET A 59 12.04 8.23 -1.46
N ALA A 60 11.51 8.96 -2.45
CA ALA A 60 12.27 9.99 -3.16
C ALA A 60 12.66 11.17 -2.27
N THR A 61 11.85 11.54 -1.28
CA THR A 61 12.18 12.60 -0.31
C THR A 61 13.10 12.10 0.80
N ALA A 62 12.92 10.87 1.28
CA ALA A 62 13.76 10.26 2.31
C ALA A 62 15.23 10.06 1.87
N GLN A 63 15.47 9.86 0.57
CA GLN A 63 16.81 9.75 0.02
C GLN A 63 17.52 11.10 -0.18
N ARG A 64 16.82 12.23 -0.07
CA ARG A 64 17.46 13.56 -0.05
C ARG A 64 18.02 13.80 1.34
N LYS A 65 19.31 13.49 1.54
CA LYS A 65 20.05 13.93 2.73
C LYS A 65 19.75 15.42 2.97
N PRO A 66 19.39 15.85 4.20
CA PRO A 66 19.21 17.26 4.49
C PRO A 66 20.53 17.96 4.14
N THR A 67 20.51 18.82 3.13
CA THR A 67 21.66 19.66 2.79
C THR A 67 21.91 20.53 4.02
N PRO A 68 23.07 20.41 4.71
CA PRO A 68 23.35 21.31 5.81
C PRO A 68 23.34 22.74 5.27
N PRO A 69 22.77 23.71 5.99
CA PRO A 69 22.73 25.10 5.53
C PRO A 69 24.17 25.53 5.24
N SER A 70 24.44 25.90 3.98
CA SER A 70 25.73 26.46 3.61
C SER A 70 25.86 27.82 4.30
N LEU A 71 26.70 27.88 5.34
CA LEU A 71 27.07 29.12 5.98
C LEU A 71 27.70 30.02 4.93
N LYS A 72 26.96 31.07 4.52
CA LYS A 72 27.53 32.14 3.69
C LYS A 72 28.41 32.99 4.59
N ILE A 73 29.73 32.91 4.39
CA ILE A 73 30.66 33.86 4.99
C ILE A 73 30.40 35.21 4.33
N VAL A 74 29.82 36.16 5.07
CA VAL A 74 29.73 37.57 4.68
C VAL A 74 31.07 38.22 5.03
N LYS A 75 31.84 38.64 4.01
CA LYS A 75 33.05 39.44 4.22
C LYS A 75 32.65 40.91 4.37
N HIS A 76 33.10 41.54 5.46
CA HIS A 76 33.10 42.99 5.67
C HIS A 76 34.33 43.62 5.04
#